data_AF-A6LNU9-F1
#
_entry.id   AF-A6LNU9-F1
#
_cell.length_a   1.000
_cell.length_b   1.000
_cell.length_c   1.000
_cell.angle_alpha   90.00
_cell.angle_beta   90.00
_cell.angle_gamma   90.00
#
_symmetry.space_group_name_H-M   'P 1'
#
loop_
_entity.id
_entity.type
_entity.pdbx_description
1 polymer ?
#
loop_
_entity_poly.entity_id
_entity_poly.type
_entity_poly.pdbx_seq_one_letter_code
_entity_poly.pdbx_strand_id
1 'polypeptide(L)'
;MKRCILIVLLIVTLSFASKIAFIKNNDIIFLEAGKVNSVELVFKKLATYNLSSGLKTYVPKSILNAYYFVDTALIVDLSSNNIQNYSVDEEVLLVLQILYSLFENVQGIDRIYLLVDGKQSDIFIKNVNIYFSFPKELYIKKGE
;
A
#
# COMPACT_ATOMS: atom_id res chain seq x y z
N MET A 1 -13.53 30.52 -25.76
CA MET A 1 -12.39 30.40 -24.81
C MET A 1 -12.78 29.79 -23.47
N LYS A 2 -13.77 30.31 -22.72
CA LYS A 2 -14.16 29.77 -21.40
C LYS A 2 -14.57 28.28 -21.39
N ARG A 3 -15.23 27.80 -22.47
CA ARG A 3 -15.62 26.38 -22.62
C ARG A 3 -14.44 25.44 -22.89
N CYS A 4 -13.39 25.89 -23.57
CA CYS A 4 -12.19 25.08 -23.81
C CYS A 4 -11.35 24.92 -22.54
N ILE A 5 -11.29 25.95 -21.70
CA ILE A 5 -10.59 25.89 -20.39
C ILE A 5 -11.25 24.85 -19.48
N LEU A 6 -12.59 24.77 -19.47
CA LEU A 6 -13.32 23.80 -18.66
C LEU A 6 -13.04 22.35 -19.08
N ILE A 7 -12.95 22.10 -20.40
CA ILE A 7 -12.66 20.76 -20.96
C ILE A 7 -11.21 20.36 -20.68
N VAL A 8 -10.26 21.30 -20.80
CA VAL A 8 -8.86 21.04 -20.46
C VAL A 8 -8.68 20.78 -18.96
N LEU A 9 -9.37 21.52 -18.09
CA LEU A 9 -9.34 21.26 -16.64
C LEU A 9 -9.92 19.88 -16.29
N LEU A 10 -11.01 19.47 -16.97
CA LEU A 10 -11.64 18.16 -16.78
C LEU A 10 -10.71 17.02 -17.23
N ILE A 11 -10.02 17.17 -18.37
CA ILE A 11 -9.08 16.17 -18.89
C ILE A 11 -7.84 16.03 -17.99
N VAL A 12 -7.35 17.14 -17.42
CA VAL A 12 -6.20 17.13 -16.49
C VAL A 12 -6.56 16.46 -15.15
N THR A 13 -7.83 16.52 -14.70
CA THR A 13 -8.27 15.79 -13.49
C THR A 13 -8.38 14.27 -13.67
N LEU A 14 -8.27 13.75 -14.89
CA LEU A 14 -8.66 12.37 -15.21
C LEU A 14 -7.49 11.38 -15.45
N SER A 15 -6.23 11.80 -15.36
CA SER A 15 -5.10 10.91 -15.72
C SER A 15 -3.90 10.96 -14.77
N PHE A 16 -4.13 10.96 -13.45
CA PHE A 16 -3.08 10.48 -12.55
C PHE A 16 -3.11 8.97 -12.52
N ALA A 17 -2.13 8.34 -13.19
CA ALA A 17 -1.91 6.91 -13.07
C ALA A 17 -1.49 6.61 -11.63
N SER A 18 -2.21 5.71 -10.97
CA SER A 18 -1.84 5.21 -9.65
C SER A 18 -0.52 4.46 -9.73
N LYS A 19 0.35 4.66 -8.73
CA LYS A 19 1.59 3.90 -8.57
C LYS A 19 1.43 2.86 -7.45
N ILE A 20 1.97 1.67 -7.64
CA ILE A 20 2.02 0.60 -6.63
C ILE A 20 3.47 0.25 -6.34
N ALA A 21 3.79 0.02 -5.07
CA ALA A 21 5.11 -0.36 -4.62
C ALA A 21 5.36 -1.86 -4.84
N PHE A 22 6.43 -2.18 -5.56
CA PHE A 22 6.94 -3.54 -5.78
C PHE A 22 8.41 -3.62 -5.35
N ILE A 23 8.97 -4.82 -5.37
CA ILE A 23 10.38 -5.03 -5.03
C ILE A 23 11.19 -5.36 -6.27
N LYS A 24 12.38 -4.76 -6.37
CA LYS A 24 13.41 -5.14 -7.32
C LYS A 24 14.77 -4.99 -6.64
N ASN A 25 15.60 -6.05 -6.69
CA ASN A 25 16.93 -6.05 -6.05
C ASN A 25 16.91 -5.68 -4.55
N ASN A 26 15.90 -6.15 -3.81
CA ASN A 26 15.66 -5.84 -2.38
C ASN A 26 15.30 -4.37 -2.07
N ASP A 27 15.04 -3.55 -3.09
CA ASP A 27 14.56 -2.19 -2.93
C ASP A 27 13.10 -2.03 -3.38
N ILE A 28 12.42 -1.04 -2.78
CA ILE A 28 11.07 -0.65 -3.19
C ILE A 28 11.14 0.22 -4.44
N ILE A 29 10.36 -0.15 -5.45
CA ILE A 29 10.14 0.63 -6.66
C ILE A 29 8.65 0.87 -6.88
N PHE A 30 8.31 2.02 -7.47
CA PHE A 30 6.93 2.36 -7.81
C PHE A 30 6.66 2.11 -9.29
N LEU A 31 5.64 1.33 -9.60
CA LEU A 31 5.21 1.05 -10.97
C LEU A 31 3.79 1.55 -11.20
N GLU A 32 3.54 2.06 -12.40
CA GLU A 32 2.18 2.44 -12.81
C GLU A 32 1.26 1.21 -12.84
N ALA A 33 0.14 1.32 -12.13
CA ALA A 33 -0.80 0.23 -11.93
C ALA A 33 -2.17 0.48 -12.58
N GLY A 34 -2.28 1.53 -13.40
CA GLY A 34 -3.55 2.02 -13.95
C GLY A 34 -4.34 2.80 -12.91
N LYS A 35 -5.67 2.69 -12.89
CA LYS A 35 -6.51 3.32 -11.86
C LYS A 35 -6.60 2.41 -10.64
N VAL A 36 -6.19 2.90 -9.48
CA VAL A 36 -6.38 2.25 -8.17
C VAL A 36 -7.11 3.23 -7.25
N ASN A 37 -8.34 2.89 -6.86
CA ASN A 37 -9.23 3.79 -6.13
C ASN A 37 -9.87 3.16 -4.89
N SER A 38 -9.38 2.00 -4.44
CA SER A 38 -9.81 1.35 -3.20
C SER A 38 -8.68 0.55 -2.56
N VAL A 39 -8.77 0.33 -1.25
CA VAL A 39 -7.85 -0.52 -0.48
C VAL A 39 -7.81 -1.93 -1.08
N GLU A 40 -8.97 -2.52 -1.38
CA GLU A 40 -9.08 -3.85 -1.99
C GLU A 40 -8.33 -3.94 -3.33
N LEU A 41 -8.43 -2.90 -4.16
CA LEU A 41 -7.72 -2.86 -5.44
C LEU A 41 -6.21 -2.69 -5.26
N VAL A 42 -5.74 -1.96 -4.24
CA VAL A 42 -4.32 -1.91 -3.87
C VAL A 42 -3.81 -3.31 -3.58
N PHE A 43 -4.48 -4.05 -2.68
CA PHE A 43 -4.08 -5.42 -2.32
C PHE A 43 -4.19 -6.39 -3.50
N LYS A 44 -5.24 -6.27 -4.32
CA LYS A 44 -5.38 -7.06 -5.55
C LYS A 44 -4.21 -6.83 -6.50
N LYS A 45 -3.77 -5.58 -6.69
CA LYS A 45 -2.62 -5.25 -7.55
C LYS A 45 -1.31 -5.79 -6.99
N LEU A 46 -1.07 -5.59 -5.70
CA LEU A 46 0.11 -6.09 -4.99
C LEU A 46 0.25 -7.61 -5.11
N ALA A 47 -0.85 -8.35 -5.06
CA ALA A 47 -0.83 -9.81 -5.07
C ALA A 47 -0.93 -10.47 -6.47
N THR A 48 -1.18 -9.69 -7.53
CA THR A 48 -1.47 -10.25 -8.87
C THR A 48 -0.45 -9.85 -9.92
N TYR A 49 0.29 -8.75 -9.75
CA TYR A 49 1.10 -8.21 -10.84
C TYR A 49 2.04 -9.29 -11.39
N ASN A 50 1.86 -9.66 -12.66
CA ASN A 50 2.70 -10.65 -13.33
C ASN A 50 4.12 -10.11 -13.33
N LEU A 51 4.90 -10.57 -12.36
CA LEU A 51 6.24 -10.09 -12.10
C LEU A 51 7.10 -10.47 -13.32
N SER A 52 7.45 -9.48 -14.14
CA SER A 52 8.49 -9.64 -15.15
C SER A 52 9.83 -9.96 -14.46
N SER A 53 10.82 -10.41 -15.23
CA SER A 53 12.10 -10.88 -14.68
C SER A 53 12.71 -9.88 -13.69
N GLY A 54 12.75 -10.29 -12.41
CA GLY A 54 13.38 -9.54 -11.31
C GLY A 54 12.43 -8.70 -10.44
N LEU A 55 11.15 -8.56 -10.79
CA LEU A 55 10.16 -7.97 -9.89
C LEU A 55 9.69 -9.01 -8.86
N LYS A 56 9.42 -8.56 -7.64
CA LYS A 56 8.88 -9.39 -6.55
C LYS A 56 7.76 -8.67 -5.82
N THR A 57 6.85 -9.46 -5.26
CA THR A 57 5.88 -9.04 -4.24
C THR A 57 5.97 -10.01 -3.07
N TYR A 58 5.83 -9.48 -1.86
CA TYR A 58 5.69 -10.29 -0.65
C TYR A 58 4.25 -10.27 -0.12
N VAL A 59 3.31 -9.77 -0.91
CA VAL A 59 1.90 -9.63 -0.54
C VAL A 59 1.12 -10.83 -1.11
N PRO A 60 0.71 -11.82 -0.28
CA PRO A 60 -0.09 -12.93 -0.77
C PRO A 60 -1.53 -12.50 -1.09
N LYS A 61 -2.18 -13.22 -2.01
CA LYS A 61 -3.54 -12.92 -2.54
C LYS A 61 -4.65 -12.80 -1.49
N SER A 62 -4.45 -13.37 -0.31
CA SER A 62 -5.44 -13.41 0.77
C SER A 62 -4.89 -12.85 2.07
N ILE A 63 -3.95 -11.90 1.99
CA ILE A 63 -3.42 -11.25 3.21
C ILE A 63 -4.41 -10.25 3.81
N LEU A 64 -5.24 -9.58 3.01
CA LEU A 64 -6.21 -8.61 3.54
C LEU A 64 -7.43 -9.35 4.12
N ASN A 65 -7.63 -9.27 5.42
CA ASN A 65 -8.85 -9.77 6.08
C ASN A 65 -9.96 -8.72 6.02
N ALA A 66 -9.66 -7.50 6.48
CA ALA A 66 -10.59 -6.40 6.57
C ALA A 66 -9.86 -5.06 6.56
N TYR A 67 -10.60 -3.98 6.32
CA TYR A 67 -10.12 -2.62 6.53
C TYR A 67 -11.28 -1.70 6.90
N TYR A 68 -10.99 -0.64 7.63
CA TYR A 68 -11.99 0.38 7.96
C TYR A 68 -11.31 1.72 8.26
N PHE A 69 -12.08 2.80 8.13
CA PHE A 69 -11.62 4.15 8.38
C PHE A 69 -12.15 4.65 9.71
N VAL A 70 -11.28 5.30 10.48
CA VAL A 70 -11.64 6.02 11.72
C VAL A 70 -11.00 7.39 11.61
N ASP A 71 -11.82 8.42 11.44
CA ASP A 71 -11.37 9.78 11.09
C ASP A 71 -10.44 9.75 9.87
N THR A 72 -9.19 10.20 10.03
CA THR A 72 -8.13 10.19 9.00
C THR A 72 -7.24 8.95 9.07
N ALA A 73 -7.52 8.00 9.97
CA ALA A 73 -6.78 6.76 10.09
C ALA A 73 -7.39 5.64 9.24
N LEU A 74 -6.54 4.89 8.56
CA LEU A 74 -6.90 3.62 7.94
C LEU A 74 -6.42 2.48 8.83
N ILE A 75 -7.34 1.61 9.24
CA ILE A 75 -7.01 0.39 9.98
C ILE A 75 -7.09 -0.78 9.01
N VAL A 76 -6.03 -1.57 8.94
CA VAL A 76 -5.89 -2.71 8.03
C VAL A 76 -5.62 -3.97 8.83
N ASP A 77 -6.52 -4.95 8.70
CA ASP A 77 -6.35 -6.27 9.30
C ASP A 77 -5.71 -7.22 8.29
N LEU A 78 -4.56 -7.77 8.67
CA LEU A 78 -3.75 -8.64 7.85
C LEU A 78 -3.75 -10.08 8.40
N SER A 79 -3.91 -11.05 7.52
CA SER A 79 -3.80 -12.47 7.85
C SER A 79 -2.35 -12.89 7.98
N SER A 80 -2.05 -13.61 9.05
CA SER A 80 -0.72 -14.17 9.28
C SER A 80 -0.46 -15.48 8.53
N ASN A 81 -1.51 -16.14 8.01
CA ASN A 81 -1.49 -17.53 7.52
C ASN A 81 -0.40 -17.85 6.49
N ASN A 82 -0.06 -16.90 5.61
CA ASN A 82 0.85 -17.13 4.48
C ASN A 82 2.22 -16.46 4.65
N ILE A 83 2.50 -15.90 5.81
CA ILE A 83 3.70 -15.07 6.05
C ILE A 83 4.48 -15.48 7.31
N GLN A 84 4.07 -16.55 7.99
CA GLN A 84 4.74 -17.07 9.19
C GLN A 84 6.22 -17.41 9.00
N ASN A 85 6.61 -17.78 7.79
CA ASN A 85 7.98 -18.21 7.47
C ASN A 85 8.84 -17.10 6.85
N TYR A 86 8.34 -15.87 6.81
CA TYR A 86 9.14 -14.76 6.29
C TYR A 86 10.37 -14.53 7.16
N SER A 87 11.49 -14.25 6.49
CA SER A 87 12.67 -13.65 7.08
C SER A 87 12.39 -12.21 7.50
N VAL A 88 13.30 -11.62 8.28
CA VAL A 88 13.18 -10.23 8.75
C VAL A 88 13.05 -9.27 7.55
N ASP A 89 13.87 -9.44 6.53
CA ASP A 89 13.88 -8.58 5.34
C ASP A 89 12.56 -8.69 4.56
N GLU A 90 12.02 -9.90 4.44
CA GLU A 90 10.73 -10.14 3.77
C GLU A 90 9.57 -9.51 4.54
N GLU A 91 9.58 -9.59 5.87
CA GLU A 91 8.59 -8.97 6.75
C GLU A 91 8.63 -7.44 6.63
N VAL A 92 9.82 -6.84 6.66
CA VAL A 92 10.02 -5.40 6.48
C VAL A 92 9.53 -4.95 5.10
N LEU A 93 9.96 -5.64 4.05
CA LEU A 93 9.59 -5.28 2.68
C LEU A 93 8.11 -5.51 2.38
N LEU A 94 7.47 -6.50 3.01
CA LEU A 94 6.02 -6.67 2.98
C LEU A 94 5.30 -5.45 3.56
N VAL A 95 5.66 -5.06 4.78
CA VAL A 95 5.04 -3.91 5.46
C VAL A 95 5.23 -2.63 4.64
N LEU A 96 6.45 -2.37 4.16
CA LEU A 96 6.74 -1.20 3.33
C LEU A 96 5.93 -1.18 2.02
N GLN A 97 5.83 -2.30 1.30
CA GLN A 97 5.00 -2.36 0.08
C GLN A 97 3.55 -1.97 0.36
N ILE A 98 2.98 -2.47 1.46
CA ILE A 98 1.60 -2.17 1.85
C ILE A 98 1.46 -0.69 2.19
N LEU A 99 2.30 -0.17 3.09
CA LEU A 99 2.24 1.23 3.53
C LEU A 99 2.40 2.21 2.36
N TYR A 100 3.44 2.05 1.55
CA TYR A 100 3.68 2.93 0.40
C TYR A 100 2.53 2.89 -0.60
N SER A 101 2.03 1.70 -0.92
CA SER A 101 0.93 1.56 -1.88
C SER A 101 -0.38 2.13 -1.34
N LEU A 102 -0.66 2.02 -0.04
CA LEU A 102 -1.86 2.60 0.54
C LEU A 102 -1.76 4.13 0.62
N PHE A 103 -0.63 4.70 1.06
CA PHE A 103 -0.48 6.15 1.14
C PHE A 103 -0.51 6.86 -0.22
N GLU A 104 -0.02 6.18 -1.26
CA GLU A 104 -0.05 6.67 -2.64
C GLU A 104 -1.47 6.68 -3.22
N ASN A 105 -2.32 5.70 -2.87
CA ASN A 105 -3.58 5.45 -3.58
C ASN A 105 -4.85 5.72 -2.77
N VAL A 106 -4.75 5.82 -1.45
CA VAL A 106 -5.89 6.10 -0.57
C VAL A 106 -5.83 7.55 -0.14
N GLN A 107 -6.82 8.33 -0.59
CA GLN A 107 -6.91 9.76 -0.27
C GLN A 107 -7.51 9.97 1.12
N GLY A 108 -7.15 11.10 1.75
CA GLY A 108 -7.71 11.51 3.04
C GLY A 108 -7.12 10.80 4.27
N ILE A 109 -6.23 9.81 4.09
CA ILE A 109 -5.56 9.16 5.21
C ILE A 109 -4.26 9.87 5.59
N ASP A 110 -4.00 9.99 6.88
CA ASP A 110 -2.75 10.55 7.43
C ASP A 110 -1.94 9.52 8.23
N ARG A 111 -2.53 8.37 8.58
CA ARG A 111 -1.86 7.28 9.27
C ARG A 111 -2.52 5.93 9.00
N ILE A 112 -1.74 4.86 9.17
CA ILE A 112 -2.19 3.47 9.01
C ILE A 112 -1.93 2.72 10.30
N TYR A 113 -2.92 1.97 10.81
CA TYR A 113 -2.74 0.97 11.85
C TYR A 113 -2.82 -0.41 11.22
N LEU A 114 -1.95 -1.33 11.66
CA LEU A 114 -1.99 -2.72 11.25
C LEU A 114 -2.49 -3.60 12.39
N LEU A 115 -3.45 -4.45 12.08
CA LEU A 115 -3.89 -5.55 12.93
C LEU A 115 -3.43 -6.87 12.33
N VAL A 116 -3.32 -7.89 13.17
CA VAL A 116 -3.01 -9.27 12.75
C VAL A 116 -4.11 -10.19 13.24
N ASP A 117 -4.76 -10.86 12.30
CA ASP A 117 -5.87 -11.79 12.56
C ASP A 117 -6.93 -11.20 13.52
N GLY A 118 -7.28 -9.93 13.28
CA GLY A 118 -8.29 -9.18 14.03
C GLY A 118 -7.83 -8.61 15.38
N LYS A 119 -6.53 -8.69 15.71
CA LYS A 119 -5.99 -8.24 17.00
C LYS A 119 -4.93 -7.15 16.83
N GLN A 120 -4.92 -6.21 17.77
CA GLN A 120 -3.79 -5.31 17.95
C GLN A 120 -2.62 -6.13 18.51
N SER A 121 -1.47 -6.01 17.86
CA SER A 121 -0.25 -6.72 18.23
C SER A 121 0.90 -5.73 18.34
N ASP A 122 1.89 -6.05 19.15
CA ASP A 122 3.11 -5.24 19.24
C ASP A 122 4.04 -5.52 18.06
N ILE A 123 4.07 -6.79 17.64
CA ILE A 123 4.92 -7.31 16.59
C ILE A 123 4.02 -7.90 15.50
N PHE A 124 4.36 -7.67 14.23
CA PHE A 124 3.60 -8.16 13.10
C PHE A 124 3.65 -9.69 13.03
N ILE A 125 4.77 -10.26 12.60
CA ILE A 125 4.99 -11.71 12.59
C ILE A 125 6.11 -12.08 13.56
N LYS A 126 7.28 -11.44 13.43
CA LYS A 126 8.46 -11.76 14.24
C LYS A 126 9.26 -10.53 14.66
N ASN A 127 9.38 -9.52 13.81
CA ASN A 127 10.39 -8.47 14.00
C ASN A 127 9.84 -7.06 13.88
N VAL A 128 8.83 -6.82 13.04
CA VAL A 128 8.37 -5.45 12.77
C VAL A 128 7.40 -5.02 13.87
N ASN A 129 7.75 -3.94 14.58
CA ASN A 129 6.84 -3.34 15.55
C ASN A 129 5.69 -2.63 14.84
N ILE A 130 4.45 -3.03 15.15
CA ILE A 130 3.22 -2.49 14.58
C ILE A 130 2.26 -1.95 15.66
N TYR A 131 2.74 -1.81 16.90
CA TYR A 131 1.92 -1.33 18.02
C TYR A 131 1.37 0.08 17.73
N PHE A 132 2.21 0.92 17.13
CA PHE A 132 1.87 2.30 16.81
C PHE A 132 1.39 2.42 15.37
N SER A 133 0.63 3.49 15.10
CA SER A 133 0.33 3.85 13.73
C SER A 133 1.58 4.23 12.96
N PHE A 134 1.55 3.98 11.65
CA PHE A 134 2.48 4.48 10.67
C PHE A 134 1.98 5.84 10.15
N PRO A 135 2.63 6.98 10.47
CA PRO A 135 2.19 8.28 9.99
C PRO A 135 2.68 8.52 8.55
N LYS A 136 1.80 9.03 7.69
CA LYS A 136 2.03 9.21 6.25
C LYS A 136 3.30 10.02 5.94
N GLU A 137 3.59 11.03 6.74
CA GLU A 137 4.75 11.93 6.59
C GLU A 137 6.12 11.23 6.55
N LEU A 138 6.24 10.02 7.13
CA LEU A 138 7.47 9.23 7.09
C LEU A 138 7.62 8.41 5.80
N TYR A 139 6.54 8.30 5.02
CA TYR A 139 6.46 7.43 3.83
C TYR A 139 6.22 8.21 2.54
N ILE A 140 6.08 9.54 2.61
CA ILE A 140 6.07 10.40 1.44
C ILE A 140 7.52 10.63 0.99
N LYS A 141 7.79 10.41 -0.31
CA LYS A 141 9.04 10.87 -0.94
C LYS A 141 9.17 12.38 -0.75
N LYS A 142 10.17 12.82 0.02
CA LYS A 142 10.57 14.23 0.05
C LYS A 142 11.31 14.55 -1.26
N GLY A 143 10.67 15.33 -2.14
CA GLY A 143 11.33 15.96 -3.29
C GLY A 143 11.07 15.35 -4.67
N GLU A 144 9.80 15.26 -5.08
CA GLU A 144 9.43 15.35 -6.51
C GLU A 144 8.80 16.74 -6.78
#